data_AF-A0A0M2K429-F1
#
_entry.id   AF-A0A0M2K429-F1
#
_cell.length_a   1.000
_cell.length_b   1.000
_cell.length_c   1.000
_cell.angle_alpha   90.00
_cell.angle_beta   90.00
_cell.angle_gamma   90.00
#
_symmetry.space_group_name_H-M   'P 1'
#
loop_
_entity.id
_entity.type
_entity.pdbx_description
1 polymer ?
#
loop_
_entity_poly.entity_id
_entity_poly.type
_entity_poly.pdbx_seq_one_letter_code
_entity_poly.pdbx_strand_id
1 'polypeptide(L)'
;MMTKQRLIQLIHIARNDLQMDEDTYRQMLQGLTGKASTKGMDVTQLNRVVESMKKKGFRIKPAGKAKAGLPLDTHPQSKKIRALWLEMASAGIVRDSSEQALALWVKRETGISALRWLSNEQASNVIEKLKKWQRRAAGGKQ
;
A
#
# COMPACT_ATOMS: atom_id res chain seq x y z
N MET A 1 8.03 -20.84 -0.83
CA MET A 1 8.33 -20.90 -2.29
C MET A 1 7.33 -20.04 -3.04
N MET A 2 7.75 -19.29 -4.06
CA MET A 2 6.80 -18.55 -4.91
C MET A 2 5.96 -19.55 -5.73
N THR A 3 4.64 -19.35 -5.76
CA THR A 3 3.74 -20.21 -6.54
C THR A 3 3.86 -19.93 -8.03
N LYS A 4 3.54 -20.93 -8.88
CA LYS A 4 3.49 -20.78 -10.34
C LYS A 4 2.69 -19.53 -10.78
N GLN A 5 1.53 -19.31 -10.17
CA GLN A 5 0.68 -18.14 -10.42
C GLN A 5 1.40 -16.82 -10.12
N ARG A 6 2.14 -16.75 -9.02
CA ARG A 6 2.88 -15.54 -8.64
C ARG A 6 4.00 -15.21 -9.61
N LEU A 7 4.71 -16.22 -10.11
CA LEU A 7 5.75 -16.03 -11.12
C LEU A 7 5.16 -15.53 -12.45
N ILE A 8 4.04 -16.10 -12.89
CA ILE A 8 3.32 -15.63 -14.08
C ILE A 8 2.92 -14.16 -13.93
N GLN A 9 2.35 -13.78 -12.78
CA GLN A 9 2.02 -12.38 -12.51
C GLN A 9 3.24 -11.46 -12.61
N LEU A 10 4.37 -11.85 -12.02
CA LEU A 10 5.61 -11.06 -12.07
C LEU A 10 6.12 -10.88 -13.51
N ILE A 11 6.04 -11.92 -14.34
CA ILE A 11 6.43 -11.85 -15.76
C ILE A 11 5.54 -10.86 -16.51
N HIS A 12 4.23 -10.86 -16.28
CA HIS A 12 3.33 -9.89 -16.91
C HIS A 12 3.58 -8.46 -16.45
N ILE A 13 3.85 -8.26 -15.16
CA ILE A 13 4.24 -6.95 -14.62
C ILE A 13 5.56 -6.49 -15.25
N ALA A 14 6.56 -7.37 -15.32
CA ALA A 14 7.85 -7.09 -15.92
C ALA A 14 7.74 -6.73 -17.41
N ARG A 15 6.86 -7.40 -18.16
CA ARG A 15 6.57 -7.06 -19.56
C ARG A 15 6.13 -5.61 -19.68
N ASN A 16 5.19 -5.19 -18.82
CA ASN A 16 4.66 -3.82 -18.84
C ASN A 16 5.71 -2.80 -18.37
N ASP A 17 6.47 -3.10 -17.32
CA ASP A 17 7.51 -2.22 -16.75
C ASP A 17 8.66 -1.99 -17.74
N LEU A 18 9.02 -3.04 -18.50
CA LEU A 18 10.04 -2.98 -19.56
C LEU A 18 9.47 -2.51 -20.92
N GLN A 19 8.18 -2.14 -20.98
CA GLN A 19 7.48 -1.71 -22.21
C GLN A 19 7.70 -2.66 -23.40
N MET A 20 7.72 -3.97 -23.14
CA MET A 20 7.92 -4.97 -24.19
C MET A 20 6.63 -5.18 -24.97
N ASP A 21 6.70 -5.02 -26.29
CA ASP A 21 5.62 -5.40 -27.19
C ASP A 21 5.36 -6.91 -27.14
N GLU A 22 4.22 -7.33 -27.69
CA GLU A 22 3.80 -8.72 -27.64
C GLU A 22 4.71 -9.66 -28.41
N ASP A 23 5.25 -9.23 -29.55
CA ASP A 23 6.06 -10.06 -30.42
C ASP A 23 7.44 -10.30 -29.78
N THR A 24 8.09 -9.22 -29.33
CA THR A 24 9.35 -9.27 -28.58
C THR A 24 9.21 -10.11 -27.31
N TYR A 25 8.07 -10.00 -26.61
CA TYR A 25 7.79 -10.82 -25.44
C TYR A 25 7.68 -12.31 -25.80
N ARG A 26 6.91 -12.66 -26.85
CA ARG A 26 6.75 -14.05 -27.31
C ARG A 26 8.08 -14.65 -27.79
N GLN A 27 8.87 -13.90 -28.55
CA GLN A 27 10.20 -14.30 -29.00
C GLN A 27 11.15 -14.55 -27.81
N MET A 28 11.13 -13.67 -26.80
CA MET A 28 11.92 -13.87 -25.59
C MET A 28 11.51 -15.15 -24.85
N LEU A 29 10.20 -15.43 -24.72
CA LEU A 29 9.72 -16.65 -24.10
C LEU A 29 10.14 -17.91 -24.87
N GLN A 30 10.01 -17.89 -26.21
CA GLN A 30 10.45 -18.99 -27.08
C GLN A 30 11.96 -19.22 -26.96
N GLY A 31 12.78 -18.17 -27.00
CA GLY A 31 14.24 -18.30 -26.89
C GLY A 31 14.72 -18.82 -25.53
N LEU A 32 14.00 -18.53 -24.45
CA LEU A 32 14.38 -18.97 -23.10
C LEU A 32 13.83 -20.34 -22.72
N THR A 33 12.66 -20.70 -23.23
CA THR A 33 11.89 -21.85 -22.72
C THR A 33 11.37 -22.80 -23.80
N GLY A 34 11.49 -22.44 -25.08
CA GLY A 34 10.90 -23.15 -26.21
C GLY A 34 9.37 -22.99 -26.32
N LYS A 35 8.74 -22.20 -25.44
CA LYS A 35 7.28 -22.03 -25.39
C LYS A 35 6.91 -20.57 -25.58
N ALA A 36 5.87 -20.32 -26.37
CA ALA A 36 5.34 -18.97 -26.59
C ALA A 36 4.39 -18.48 -25.48
N SER A 37 4.11 -19.31 -24.47
CA SER A 37 3.13 -19.00 -23.42
C SER A 37 3.58 -19.47 -22.04
N THR A 38 3.36 -18.62 -21.04
CA THR A 38 3.64 -18.88 -19.62
C THR A 38 2.70 -19.91 -18.99
N LYS A 39 1.53 -20.19 -19.61
CA LYS A 39 0.56 -21.19 -19.11
C LYS A 39 1.14 -22.60 -19.11
N GLY A 40 1.87 -22.96 -20.17
CA GLY A 40 2.50 -24.27 -20.34
C GLY A 40 3.86 -24.41 -19.67
N MET A 41 4.38 -23.37 -19.02
CA MET A 41 5.71 -23.40 -18.40
C MET A 41 5.70 -24.05 -17.02
N ASP A 42 6.80 -24.72 -16.69
CA ASP A 42 7.08 -25.20 -15.33
C ASP A 42 7.67 -24.07 -14.47
N VAL A 43 7.64 -24.22 -13.14
CA VAL A 43 8.19 -23.28 -12.16
C VAL A 43 9.66 -22.96 -12.46
N THR A 44 10.45 -23.95 -12.87
CA THR A 44 11.86 -23.78 -13.25
C THR A 44 12.00 -22.84 -14.45
N GLN A 45 11.17 -23.05 -15.47
CA GLN A 45 11.16 -22.23 -16.70
C GLN A 45 10.72 -20.79 -16.40
N LEU A 46 9.70 -20.62 -15.55
CA LEU A 46 9.21 -19.31 -15.14
C LEU A 46 10.25 -18.51 -14.35
N ASN A 47 11.01 -19.16 -13.46
CA ASN A 47 12.11 -18.51 -12.75
C ASN A 47 13.19 -18.01 -13.73
N ARG A 48 13.58 -18.83 -14.72
CA ARG A 48 14.56 -18.43 -15.74
C ARG A 48 14.09 -17.20 -16.54
N VAL A 49 12.81 -17.11 -16.86
CA VAL A 49 12.22 -15.92 -17.52
C VAL A 49 12.30 -14.71 -16.62
N VAL A 50 11.90 -14.83 -15.35
CA VAL A 50 11.98 -13.73 -14.37
C VAL A 50 13.43 -13.26 -14.20
N GLU A 51 14.40 -14.16 -14.15
CA GLU A 51 15.83 -13.81 -14.08
C GLU A 51 16.33 -13.07 -15.32
N SER A 52 15.91 -13.50 -16.51
CA SER A 52 16.23 -12.78 -17.75
C SER A 52 15.65 -11.37 -17.75
N MET A 53 14.39 -11.22 -17.32
CA MET A 53 13.75 -9.91 -17.18
C MET A 53 14.47 -9.04 -16.15
N LYS A 54 14.93 -9.62 -15.03
CA LYS A 54 15.76 -8.91 -14.04
C LYS A 54 17.07 -8.38 -14.64
N LYS A 55 17.74 -9.19 -15.45
CA LYS A 55 18.95 -8.77 -16.18
C LYS A 55 18.68 -7.63 -17.15
N LYS A 56 17.49 -7.60 -17.76
CA LYS A 56 17.02 -6.50 -18.63
C LYS A 56 16.62 -5.23 -17.86
N GLY A 57 16.68 -5.23 -16.54
CA GLY A 57 16.38 -4.06 -15.70
C GLY A 57 15.13 -4.19 -14.84
N PHE A 58 14.38 -5.30 -14.94
CA PHE A 58 13.21 -5.51 -14.08
C PHE A 58 13.64 -5.67 -12.63
N ARG A 59 13.31 -4.69 -11.80
CA ARG A 59 13.51 -4.81 -10.36
C ARG A 59 12.20 -5.27 -9.74
N ILE A 60 12.20 -6.45 -9.13
CA ILE A 60 11.09 -6.85 -8.25
C ILE A 60 11.13 -5.87 -7.08
N LYS A 61 10.29 -4.83 -7.17
CA LYS A 61 9.99 -4.03 -5.99
C LYS A 61 9.47 -5.04 -4.98
N PRO A 62 10.09 -5.17 -3.78
CA PRO A 62 9.45 -5.93 -2.71
C PRO A 62 8.03 -5.41 -2.62
N ALA A 63 7.06 -6.26 -2.28
CA ALA A 63 5.73 -5.81 -1.97
C ALA A 63 5.84 -4.89 -0.75
N GLY A 64 6.24 -3.64 -0.98
CA GLY A 64 6.18 -2.57 -0.02
C GLY A 64 4.73 -2.59 0.35
N LYS A 65 4.47 -2.91 1.63
CA LYS A 65 3.14 -2.94 2.26
C LYS A 65 2.31 -1.94 1.50
N ALA A 66 1.33 -2.44 0.73
CA ALA A 66 0.56 -1.62 -0.20
C ALA A 66 0.37 -0.30 0.51
N LYS A 67 1.02 0.77 0.03
CA LYS A 67 0.77 2.08 0.61
C LYS A 67 -0.73 2.18 0.43
N ALA A 68 -1.45 2.13 1.55
CA ALA A 68 -2.84 2.45 1.61
C ALA A 68 -2.94 3.96 1.35
N GLY A 69 -2.42 4.41 0.20
CA GLY A 69 -2.88 5.59 -0.49
C GLY A 69 -4.23 5.21 -1.06
N LEU A 70 -5.20 4.99 -0.15
CA LEU A 70 -6.52 5.54 -0.42
C LEU A 70 -6.25 7.00 -0.83
N PRO A 71 -6.86 7.48 -1.93
CA PRO A 71 -6.76 8.88 -2.33
C PRO A 71 -6.89 9.72 -1.07
N LEU A 72 -5.91 10.62 -0.81
CA LEU A 72 -5.98 11.50 0.35
C LEU A 72 -7.30 12.23 0.25
N ASP A 73 -8.26 11.78 1.07
CA ASP A 73 -9.59 12.34 1.07
C ASP A 73 -9.44 13.84 1.34
N THR A 74 -9.79 14.66 0.36
CA THR A 74 -9.55 16.10 0.37
C THR A 74 -10.53 16.84 1.28
N HIS A 75 -11.45 16.11 1.92
CA HIS A 75 -12.43 16.66 2.82
C HIS A 75 -11.74 17.46 3.95
N PRO A 76 -12.11 18.73 4.16
CA PRO A 76 -11.44 19.61 5.12
C PRO A 76 -11.34 19.03 6.53
N GLN A 77 -12.36 18.28 6.95
CA GLN A 77 -12.37 17.63 8.27
C GLN A 77 -11.39 16.46 8.37
N SER A 78 -11.24 15.65 7.32
CA SER A 78 -10.25 14.57 7.27
C SER A 78 -8.83 15.11 7.39
N LYS A 79 -8.53 16.24 6.72
CA LYS A 79 -7.23 16.94 6.87
C LYS A 79 -7.01 17.41 8.30
N LYS A 80 -8.04 17.96 8.96
CA LYS A 80 -7.96 18.43 10.34
C LYS A 80 -7.71 17.30 11.34
N ILE A 81 -8.37 16.15 11.16
CA ILE A 81 -8.16 14.96 11.99
C ILE A 81 -6.70 14.50 11.89
N ARG A 82 -6.15 14.44 10.67
CA ARG A 82 -4.75 14.08 10.42
C ARG A 82 -3.78 15.06 11.07
N ALA A 83 -4.00 16.36 10.91
CA ALA A 83 -3.16 17.39 11.51
C ALA A 83 -3.10 17.24 13.04
N LEU A 84 -4.26 17.10 13.69
CA LEU A 84 -4.33 16.87 15.14
C LEU A 84 -3.60 15.60 15.58
N TRP A 85 -3.72 14.51 14.81
CA TRP A 85 -3.00 13.27 15.10
C TRP A 85 -1.48 13.45 15.06
N LEU A 86 -0.97 14.16 14.05
CA LEU A 86 0.45 14.46 13.91
C LEU A 86 0.95 15.39 15.02
N GLU A 87 0.17 16.41 15.40
CA GLU A 87 0.46 17.29 16.53
C GLU A 87 0.51 16.52 17.86
N MET A 88 -0.40 15.56 18.07
CA MET A 88 -0.38 14.71 19.25
C MET A 88 0.83 13.76 19.26
N ALA A 89 1.26 13.27 18.10
CA ALA A 89 2.46 12.46 17.99
C ALA A 89 3.73 13.28 18.25
N SER A 90 3.82 14.51 17.72
CA SER A 90 4.96 15.41 17.98
C SER A 90 5.03 15.84 19.45
N ALA A 91 3.88 15.99 20.11
CA ALA A 91 3.80 16.23 21.56
C ALA A 91 4.13 14.99 22.41
N GLY A 92 4.36 13.82 21.80
CA GLY A 92 4.65 12.56 22.47
C GLY A 92 3.43 11.89 23.13
N ILE A 93 2.22 12.36 22.84
CA ILE A 93 0.96 11.80 23.37
C ILE A 93 0.63 10.49 22.66
N VAL A 94 0.92 10.42 21.37
CA VAL A 94 0.72 9.24 20.52
C VAL A 94 2.09 8.68 20.11
N ARG A 95 2.25 7.36 20.22
CA ARG A 95 3.51 6.67 19.89
C ARG A 95 3.70 6.43 18.39
N ASP A 96 2.62 6.30 17.63
CA ASP A 96 2.63 6.00 16.20
C ASP A 96 1.87 7.07 15.41
N SER A 97 2.61 7.87 14.65
CA SER A 97 2.07 8.96 13.83
C SER A 97 1.49 8.50 12.48
N SER A 98 1.45 7.20 12.20
CA SER A 98 1.02 6.67 10.91
C SER A 98 -0.51 6.81 10.69
N GLU A 99 -0.89 6.98 9.42
CA GLU A 99 -2.31 6.96 8.98
C GLU A 99 -3.02 5.66 9.39
N GLN A 100 -2.29 4.55 9.47
CA GLN A 100 -2.85 3.26 9.86
C GLN A 100 -3.23 3.25 11.35
N ALA A 101 -2.37 3.80 12.21
CA ALA A 101 -2.68 3.95 13.64
C ALA A 101 -3.90 4.86 13.86
N LEU A 102 -3.98 5.97 13.11
CA LEU A 102 -5.14 6.85 13.12
C LEU A 102 -6.42 6.13 12.66
N ALA A 103 -6.36 5.40 11.55
CA ALA A 103 -7.53 4.66 11.04
C ALA A 103 -8.01 3.58 12.01
N LEU A 104 -7.10 2.86 12.67
CA LEU A 104 -7.45 1.87 13.70
C LEU A 104 -8.10 2.51 14.91
N TRP A 105 -7.57 3.64 15.37
CA TRP A 105 -8.15 4.38 16.49
C TRP A 105 -9.54 4.90 16.15
N VAL A 106 -9.71 5.53 14.98
CA VAL A 106 -11.04 5.98 14.51
C VAL A 106 -12.01 4.81 14.38
N LYS A 107 -11.58 3.69 13.81
CA LYS A 107 -12.41 2.47 13.72
C LYS A 107 -12.87 1.99 15.09
N ARG A 108 -12.02 2.07 16.12
CA ARG A 108 -12.40 1.73 17.49
C ARG A 108 -13.44 2.69 18.07
N GLU A 109 -13.33 3.97 17.75
CA GLU A 109 -14.19 5.02 18.31
C GLU A 109 -15.53 5.21 17.59
N THR A 110 -15.61 4.89 16.29
CA THR A 110 -16.80 5.11 15.44
C THR A 110 -17.29 3.87 14.71
N GLY A 111 -16.55 2.76 14.74
CA GLY A 111 -16.82 1.55 13.95
C GLY A 111 -16.40 1.67 12.47
N ILE A 112 -15.95 2.84 12.01
CA ILE A 112 -15.70 3.11 10.59
C ILE A 112 -14.24 2.84 10.23
N SER A 113 -14.03 2.03 9.20
CA SER A 113 -12.69 1.55 8.82
C SER A 113 -11.83 2.56 8.05
N ALA A 114 -12.42 3.64 7.54
CA ALA A 114 -11.69 4.66 6.77
C ALA A 114 -12.25 6.06 6.99
N LEU A 115 -11.37 7.05 7.17
CA LEU A 115 -11.74 8.46 7.39
C LEU A 115 -12.69 9.01 6.32
N ARG A 116 -12.54 8.56 5.06
CA ARG A 116 -13.39 8.94 3.92
C ARG A 116 -14.86 8.55 4.05
N TRP A 117 -15.18 7.63 4.94
CA TRP A 117 -16.54 7.17 5.18
C TRP A 117 -17.18 7.81 6.41
N LEU A 118 -16.47 8.71 7.08
CA LEU A 118 -17.05 9.50 8.17
C LEU A 118 -18.05 10.50 7.59
N SER A 119 -19.24 10.57 8.18
CA SER A 119 -20.13 11.72 7.97
C SER A 119 -19.56 12.98 8.61
N ASN A 120 -20.05 14.16 8.23
CA ASN A 120 -19.62 15.44 8.81
C ASN A 120 -19.79 15.49 10.34
N GLU A 121 -20.86 14.89 10.85
CA GLU A 121 -21.14 14.82 12.28
C GLU A 121 -20.14 13.88 12.98
N GLN A 122 -19.89 12.70 12.40
CA GLN A 122 -18.92 11.76 12.95
C GLN A 122 -17.51 12.31 12.93
N ALA A 123 -17.11 12.99 11.84
CA ALA A 123 -15.82 13.66 11.76
C ALA A 123 -15.68 14.77 12.81
N SER A 124 -16.74 15.55 13.07
CA SER A 124 -16.76 16.56 14.13
C SER A 124 -16.60 15.93 15.52
N ASN A 125 -17.31 14.82 15.78
CA ASN A 125 -17.19 14.07 17.03
C ASN A 125 -15.78 13.49 17.22
N VAL A 126 -15.15 12.98 16.16
CA VAL A 126 -13.75 12.50 16.18
C VAL A 126 -12.79 13.64 16.52
N ILE A 127 -12.95 14.81 15.91
CA ILE A 127 -12.12 15.99 16.19
C ILE A 127 -12.24 16.40 17.67
N GLU A 128 -13.46 16.45 18.22
CA GLU A 128 -13.67 16.83 19.62
C GLU A 128 -13.10 15.78 20.60
N LYS A 129 -13.19 14.49 20.27
CA LYS A 129 -12.53 13.43 21.04
C LYS A 129 -11.00 13.59 21.04
N LEU A 130 -10.39 13.86 19.89
CA LEU A 130 -8.94 14.10 19.78
C LEU A 130 -8.50 15.30 20.62
N LYS A 131 -9.21 16.43 20.53
CA LYS A 131 -8.92 17.61 21.37
C LYS A 131 -9.03 17.33 22.86
N LYS A 132 -10.08 16.60 23.30
CA LYS A 132 -10.25 16.22 24.71
C LYS A 132 -9.10 15.34 25.19
N TRP A 133 -8.66 14.38 24.37
CA TRP A 133 -7.53 13.54 24.70
C TRP A 133 -6.22 14.35 24.76
N GLN A 134 -5.98 15.23 23.79
CA GLN A 134 -4.83 16.14 23.77
C GLN A 134 -4.77 16.99 25.04
N ARG A 135 -5.89 17.61 25.45
CA ARG A 135 -5.97 18.40 26.69
C ARG A 135 -5.67 17.57 27.94
N ARG A 136 -6.20 16.34 28.01
CA ARG A 136 -5.95 15.43 29.15
C ARG A 136 -4.47 15.07 29.26
N ALA A 137 -3.84 14.77 28.13
CA ALA A 137 -2.43 14.43 28.09
C ALA A 137 -1.52 15.64 28.35
N ALA A 138 -1.93 16.84 27.93
CA ALA A 138 -1.24 18.10 28.25
C ALA A 138 -1.35 18.49 29.73
N GLY A 139 -2.51 18.25 30.36
CA GLY A 139 -2.74 18.51 31.79
C GLY A 139 -2.08 17.49 32.74
N GLY A 140 -1.45 16.44 32.21
CA GLY A 140 -0.71 15.44 32.97
C GLY A 140 0.81 15.68 33.04
N LYS A 141 1.30 16.80 32.48
CA LYS A 141 2.67 17.27 32.69
C LYS A 141 2.67 18.34 33.79
N GLN A 142 2.63 17.89 35.05
CA GLN A 142 3.13 18.64 36.20
C GLN A 142 4.10 17.73 36.95
#